data_AF-A0A6H2GZJ6-F1
#
_entry.id   AF-A0A6H2GZJ6-F1
#
_cell.length_a   1.000
_cell.length_b   1.000
_cell.length_c   1.000
_cell.angle_alpha   90.00
_cell.angle_beta   90.00
_cell.angle_gamma   90.00
#
_symmetry.space_group_name_H-M   'P 1'
#
loop_
_entity.id
_entity.type
_entity.pdbx_description
1 polymer ?
#
loop_
_entity_poly.entity_id
_entity_poly.type
_entity_poly.pdbx_seq_one_letter_code
_entity_poly.pdbx_strand_id
1 'polypeptide(L)'
;MKRMLAFLLIVVVSLGVIGATSPALLDKTRLGLDLKGGFEILYQATPLYEGGTVTKESLNETAKSLEKRVNQTGVSEPEVTTEGADRIRIRIAGMEESKEAELRETLVKPANLTFRSARGCQDGEGYCKIELTGQDFKENGAALQQSALNEYGISIKLKDASKFGEITREVAKLPEGKNVLAIYLDDREISAPRVSGEINQSEASITGSFTRDEAMELRDTINLGALPLKLEVKYTQSVGATLGQKSLDDTIFAGLIGTVFIVLFMLVFYRVPGLAASVSLIIYTWLLLAAHIALDATLTLPGIAAFILGIGIAVDANIITAERIKEELRSGKSLNSAFRAGSKTSLRTIIDSHVTTIIASLVLFFIGVGSVKGFAITLLLSVLISLISNVVVSRYLLWLMIKSGLFVKPGYYGVKESEIRAL
;
A
#
# COMPACT_ATOMS: atom_id res chain seq x y z
N MET A 1 2.03 26.38 40.00
CA MET A 1 2.03 24.95 40.38
C MET A 1 1.04 24.08 39.59
N LYS A 2 -0.29 24.34 39.61
CA LYS A 2 -1.29 23.50 38.90
C LYS A 2 -1.00 23.23 37.41
N ARG A 3 -0.47 24.21 36.67
CA ARG A 3 -0.13 24.05 35.23
C ARG A 3 1.16 23.25 34.98
N MET A 4 2.09 23.25 35.93
CA MET A 4 3.29 22.39 35.85
C MET A 4 2.93 20.93 36.12
N LEU A 5 2.04 20.70 37.09
CA LEU A 5 1.44 19.39 37.31
C LEU A 5 0.71 18.89 36.06
N ALA A 6 -0.05 19.76 35.38
CA ALA A 6 -0.68 19.40 34.11
C ALA A 6 0.35 19.03 33.03
N PHE A 7 1.45 19.79 32.89
CA PHE A 7 2.54 19.45 31.98
C PHE A 7 3.14 18.07 32.31
N LEU A 8 3.53 17.84 33.56
CA LEU A 8 4.10 16.56 33.99
C LEU A 8 3.12 15.39 33.79
N LEU A 9 1.85 15.60 34.11
CA LEU A 9 0.80 14.61 33.89
C LEU A 9 0.67 14.26 32.41
N ILE A 10 0.63 15.25 31.52
CA ILE A 10 0.56 15.01 30.07
C ILE A 10 1.79 14.22 29.60
N VAL A 11 2.98 14.59 30.06
CA VAL A 11 4.22 13.87 29.69
C VAL A 11 4.16 12.41 30.16
N VAL A 12 3.83 12.18 31.43
CA VAL A 12 3.79 10.83 32.02
C VAL A 12 2.71 9.97 31.36
N VAL A 13 1.51 10.52 31.15
CA VAL A 13 0.42 9.81 30.47
C VAL A 13 0.80 9.51 29.02
N SER A 14 1.36 10.47 28.29
CA SER A 14 1.77 10.26 26.90
C SER A 14 2.86 9.18 26.81
N LEU A 15 3.90 9.25 27.64
CA LEU A 15 4.95 8.24 27.68
C LEU A 15 4.42 6.87 28.12
N GLY A 16 3.48 6.83 29.06
CA GLY A 16 2.81 5.60 29.49
C GLY A 16 2.01 4.94 28.36
N VAL A 17 1.21 5.72 27.62
CA VAL A 17 0.47 5.24 26.45
C VAL A 17 1.42 4.76 25.37
N ILE A 18 2.47 5.53 25.08
CA ILE A 18 3.49 5.17 24.09
C ILE A 18 4.14 3.85 24.51
N GLY A 19 4.60 3.71 25.75
CA GLY A 19 5.24 2.50 26.25
C GLY A 19 4.32 1.27 26.20
N ALA A 20 3.04 1.42 26.55
CA ALA A 20 2.08 0.33 26.55
C ALA A 20 1.66 -0.11 25.14
N THR A 21 1.58 0.82 24.19
CA THR A 21 1.06 0.56 22.83
C THR A 21 2.15 0.27 21.80
N SER A 22 3.38 0.76 22.01
CA SER A 22 4.47 0.59 21.03
C SER A 22 4.75 -0.87 20.65
N PRO A 23 4.82 -1.85 21.58
CA PRO A 23 5.06 -3.25 21.21
C PRO A 23 3.98 -3.79 20.27
N ALA A 24 2.71 -3.56 20.62
CA ALA A 24 1.57 -4.00 19.81
C ALA A 24 1.48 -3.29 18.45
N LEU A 25 1.97 -2.05 18.36
CA LEU A 25 2.06 -1.32 17.09
C LEU A 25 3.18 -1.91 16.21
N LEU A 26 4.36 -2.16 16.77
CA LEU A 26 5.49 -2.72 16.05
C LEU A 26 5.15 -4.10 15.45
N ASP A 27 4.48 -4.98 16.20
CA ASP A 27 4.06 -6.30 15.70
C ASP A 27 3.07 -6.23 14.53
N LYS A 28 2.28 -5.15 14.45
CA LYS A 28 1.29 -4.92 13.38
C LYS A 28 1.85 -4.18 12.18
N THR A 29 3.13 -3.79 12.18
CA THR A 29 3.71 -3.08 11.03
C THR A 29 3.88 -4.02 9.84
N ARG A 30 3.31 -3.64 8.70
CA ARG A 30 3.54 -4.32 7.43
C ARG A 30 4.92 -3.91 6.90
N LEU A 31 5.87 -4.83 6.94
CA LEU A 31 7.21 -4.60 6.41
C LEU A 31 7.25 -4.96 4.92
N GLY A 32 7.94 -4.15 4.13
CA GLY A 32 8.14 -4.36 2.70
C GLY A 32 9.18 -5.41 2.38
N LEU A 33 9.27 -5.73 1.09
CA LEU A 33 10.21 -6.68 0.51
C LEU A 33 11.67 -6.43 0.98
N ASP A 34 12.09 -5.17 0.98
CA ASP A 34 13.47 -4.80 1.35
C ASP A 34 13.84 -5.13 2.81
N LEU A 35 12.84 -5.35 3.67
CA LEU A 35 13.02 -5.62 5.10
C LEU A 35 12.77 -7.09 5.44
N LYS A 36 11.68 -7.67 4.92
CA LYS A 36 11.33 -9.09 5.15
C LYS A 36 12.10 -10.05 4.24
N GLY A 37 12.78 -9.55 3.21
CA GLY A 37 13.25 -10.34 2.09
C GLY A 37 12.10 -10.85 1.22
N GLY A 38 12.44 -11.57 0.16
CA GLY A 38 11.52 -12.11 -0.84
C GLY A 38 12.00 -11.78 -2.24
N PHE A 39 11.07 -11.63 -3.19
CA PHE A 39 11.44 -11.32 -4.56
C PHE A 39 10.49 -10.37 -5.29
N GLU A 40 11.03 -9.78 -6.34
CA GLU A 40 10.40 -8.85 -7.26
C GLU A 40 10.57 -9.37 -8.69
N ILE A 41 9.49 -9.37 -9.45
CA ILE A 41 9.48 -9.71 -10.87
C ILE A 41 8.79 -8.58 -11.63
N LEU A 42 9.41 -8.16 -12.72
CA LEU A 42 8.81 -7.28 -13.70
C LEU A 42 8.48 -8.08 -14.95
N TYR A 43 7.20 -8.21 -15.23
CA TYR A 43 6.68 -8.77 -16.46
C TYR A 43 6.46 -7.66 -17.50
N GLN A 44 6.75 -7.97 -18.75
CA GLN A 44 6.28 -7.24 -19.90
C GLN A 44 5.11 -8.02 -20.51
N ALA A 45 3.95 -7.39 -20.58
CA ALA A 45 2.76 -7.94 -21.16
C ALA A 45 2.79 -7.72 -22.68
N THR A 46 2.60 -8.79 -23.43
CA THR A 46 2.43 -8.77 -24.88
C THR A 46 1.09 -9.41 -25.23
N PRO A 47 0.47 -9.05 -26.36
CA PRO A 47 -0.72 -9.75 -26.83
C PRO A 47 -0.42 -11.25 -27.00
N LEU A 48 -1.27 -12.11 -26.44
CA LEU A 48 -1.15 -13.57 -26.54
C LEU A 48 -1.35 -14.07 -27.97
N TYR A 49 -2.00 -13.27 -28.82
CA TYR A 49 -2.34 -13.59 -30.20
C TYR A 49 -1.98 -12.41 -31.12
N GLU A 50 -1.64 -12.72 -32.38
CA GLU A 50 -1.27 -11.71 -33.38
C GLU A 50 -2.41 -10.71 -33.63
N GLY A 51 -2.07 -9.42 -33.66
CA GLY A 51 -3.03 -8.32 -33.89
C GLY A 51 -3.72 -7.76 -32.65
N GLY A 52 -3.50 -8.34 -31.46
CA GLY A 52 -3.98 -7.76 -30.20
C GLY A 52 -3.20 -6.50 -29.79
N THR A 53 -3.79 -5.67 -28.92
CA THR A 53 -3.11 -4.51 -28.31
C THR A 53 -3.15 -4.60 -26.79
N VAL A 54 -2.10 -4.10 -26.15
CA VAL A 54 -2.07 -3.99 -24.68
C VAL A 54 -2.76 -2.69 -24.30
N THR A 55 -3.97 -2.80 -23.77
CA THR A 55 -4.72 -1.66 -23.24
C THR A 55 -4.48 -1.51 -21.75
N LYS A 56 -4.61 -0.30 -21.21
CA LYS A 56 -4.48 -0.07 -19.76
C LYS A 56 -5.50 -0.87 -18.93
N GLU A 57 -6.68 -1.10 -19.49
CA GLU A 57 -7.73 -1.92 -18.88
C GLU A 57 -7.30 -3.39 -18.83
N SER A 58 -6.87 -3.97 -19.96
CA SER A 58 -6.38 -5.36 -20.00
C SER A 58 -5.16 -5.58 -19.09
N LEU A 59 -4.27 -4.57 -18.97
CA LEU A 59 -3.11 -4.61 -18.09
C LEU A 59 -3.52 -4.59 -16.60
N ASN A 60 -4.48 -3.75 -16.22
CA ASN A 60 -5.02 -3.68 -14.86
C ASN A 60 -5.77 -4.97 -14.48
N GLU A 61 -6.58 -5.52 -15.37
CA GLU A 61 -7.30 -6.78 -15.12
C GLU A 61 -6.32 -7.95 -15.03
N THR A 62 -5.26 -7.96 -15.83
CA THR A 62 -4.17 -8.93 -15.71
C THR A 62 -3.41 -8.79 -14.39
N ALA A 63 -3.16 -7.57 -13.92
CA ALA A 63 -2.56 -7.34 -12.61
C ALA A 63 -3.43 -7.88 -11.46
N LYS A 64 -4.74 -7.59 -11.47
CA LYS A 64 -5.69 -8.14 -10.47
C LYS A 64 -5.76 -9.68 -10.51
N SER A 65 -5.71 -10.24 -11.71
CA SER A 65 -5.66 -11.68 -11.95
C SER A 65 -4.43 -12.31 -11.31
N LEU A 66 -3.25 -11.74 -11.56
CA LEU A 66 -1.99 -12.19 -10.96
C LEU A 66 -2.02 -12.07 -9.44
N GLU A 67 -2.56 -10.98 -8.91
CA GLU A 67 -2.72 -10.79 -7.46
C GLU A 67 -3.55 -11.91 -6.82
N LYS A 68 -4.70 -12.27 -7.42
CA LYS A 68 -5.52 -13.39 -6.96
C LYS A 68 -4.77 -14.72 -7.00
N ARG A 69 -4.05 -15.00 -8.09
CA ARG A 69 -3.27 -16.25 -8.25
C ARG A 69 -2.18 -16.37 -7.20
N VAL A 70 -1.46 -15.28 -6.92
CA VAL A 70 -0.44 -15.26 -5.88
C VAL A 70 -1.06 -15.48 -4.50
N ASN A 71 -2.19 -14.84 -4.20
CA ASN A 71 -2.90 -15.03 -2.94
C ASN A 71 -3.34 -16.50 -2.72
N GLN A 72 -3.76 -17.20 -3.79
CA GLN A 72 -4.13 -18.63 -3.72
C GLN A 72 -2.95 -19.55 -3.40
N THR A 73 -1.72 -19.15 -3.71
CA THR A 73 -0.51 -19.91 -3.39
C THR A 73 -0.07 -19.82 -1.92
N GLY A 74 -0.91 -19.22 -1.06
CA GLY A 74 -0.66 -19.11 0.38
C GLY A 74 0.35 -18.02 0.73
N VAL A 75 0.59 -17.10 -0.18
CA VAL A 75 1.49 -15.96 -0.01
C VAL A 75 0.74 -14.80 0.63
N SER A 76 1.26 -14.31 1.75
CA SER A 76 0.70 -13.16 2.42
C SER A 76 1.11 -11.87 1.69
N GLU A 77 0.12 -11.16 1.14
CA GLU A 77 0.22 -9.75 0.71
C GLU A 77 1.19 -9.46 -0.47
N PRO A 78 0.93 -10.02 -1.68
CA PRO A 78 1.64 -9.62 -2.88
C PRO A 78 1.31 -8.18 -3.28
N GLU A 79 2.33 -7.39 -3.58
CA GLU A 79 2.16 -6.06 -4.18
C GLU A 79 2.23 -6.20 -5.70
N VAL A 80 1.09 -6.08 -6.38
CA VAL A 80 1.02 -6.10 -7.84
C VAL A 80 0.70 -4.70 -8.37
N THR A 81 1.59 -4.14 -9.19
CA THR A 81 1.44 -2.79 -9.74
C THR A 81 1.72 -2.76 -11.23
N THR A 82 0.89 -2.05 -11.99
CA THR A 82 1.13 -1.81 -13.42
C THR A 82 2.10 -0.65 -13.64
N GLU A 83 3.01 -0.75 -14.61
CA GLU A 83 4.02 0.26 -14.93
C GLU A 83 4.06 0.60 -16.42
N GLY A 84 4.07 1.89 -16.73
CA GLY A 84 4.13 2.37 -18.11
C GLY A 84 2.91 1.93 -18.94
N ALA A 85 3.16 1.49 -20.17
CA ALA A 85 2.12 1.07 -21.10
C ALA A 85 1.85 -0.44 -21.08
N ASP A 86 2.84 -1.25 -20.68
CA ASP A 86 2.87 -2.68 -20.95
C ASP A 86 3.54 -3.53 -19.87
N ARG A 87 3.78 -3.02 -18.66
CA ARG A 87 4.50 -3.77 -17.62
C ARG A 87 3.66 -4.02 -16.38
N ILE A 88 3.89 -5.17 -15.75
CA ILE A 88 3.31 -5.54 -14.47
C ILE A 88 4.44 -5.96 -13.56
N ARG A 89 4.57 -5.27 -12.42
CA ARG A 89 5.50 -5.64 -11.37
C ARG A 89 4.76 -6.40 -10.28
N ILE A 90 5.34 -7.51 -9.85
CA ILE A 90 4.89 -8.30 -8.71
C ILE A 90 6.01 -8.28 -7.67
N ARG A 91 5.69 -7.92 -6.43
CA ARG A 91 6.57 -8.12 -5.27
C ARG A 91 5.92 -9.01 -4.26
N ILE A 92 6.71 -9.93 -3.73
CA ILE A 92 6.27 -10.89 -2.74
C ILE A 92 7.27 -10.85 -1.59
N ALA A 93 6.82 -10.35 -0.45
CA ALA A 93 7.63 -10.25 0.75
C ALA A 93 7.51 -11.52 1.61
N GLY A 94 8.59 -11.89 2.31
CA GLY A 94 8.60 -13.00 3.27
C GLY A 94 8.50 -14.39 2.65
N MET A 95 8.72 -14.54 1.34
CA MET A 95 8.83 -15.85 0.69
C MET A 95 10.28 -16.36 0.74
N GLU A 96 10.44 -17.65 1.03
CA GLU A 96 11.72 -18.34 0.90
C GLU A 96 12.13 -18.50 -0.56
N GLU A 97 13.42 -18.29 -0.84
CA GLU A 97 14.02 -18.42 -2.19
C GLU A 97 13.78 -19.81 -2.83
N SER A 98 13.63 -20.85 -2.01
CA SER A 98 13.32 -22.22 -2.46
C SER A 98 11.95 -22.35 -3.14
N LYS A 99 10.97 -21.55 -2.74
CA LYS A 99 9.59 -21.56 -3.28
C LYS A 99 9.41 -20.56 -4.43
N GLU A 100 10.38 -19.68 -4.63
CA GLU A 100 10.34 -18.64 -5.65
C GLU A 100 10.34 -19.22 -7.07
N ALA A 101 11.15 -20.25 -7.33
CA ALA A 101 11.25 -20.86 -8.66
C ALA A 101 9.94 -21.53 -9.11
N GLU A 102 9.28 -22.23 -8.19
CA GLU A 102 7.99 -22.91 -8.44
C GLU A 102 6.87 -21.89 -8.70
N LEU A 103 6.84 -20.80 -7.91
CA LEU A 103 5.87 -19.74 -8.12
C LEU A 103 6.12 -18.98 -9.43
N ARG A 104 7.39 -18.73 -9.80
CA ARG A 104 7.75 -18.13 -11.08
C ARG A 104 7.21 -18.93 -12.27
N GLU A 105 7.41 -20.25 -12.28
CA GLU A 105 6.88 -21.09 -13.35
C GLU A 105 5.35 -21.05 -13.41
N THR A 106 4.71 -21.04 -12.24
CA THR A 106 3.25 -20.99 -12.15
C THR A 106 2.71 -19.67 -12.68
N LEU A 107 3.31 -18.53 -12.33
CA LEU A 107 2.85 -17.19 -12.71
C LEU A 107 3.10 -16.86 -14.19
N VAL A 108 4.15 -17.41 -14.80
CA VAL A 108 4.48 -17.19 -16.22
C VAL A 108 3.50 -17.90 -17.15
N LYS A 109 2.94 -19.04 -16.74
CA LYS A 109 1.98 -19.78 -17.57
C LYS A 109 0.70 -18.95 -17.75
N PRO A 110 0.38 -18.53 -18.98
CA PRO A 110 -0.91 -17.89 -19.26
C PRO A 110 -2.00 -18.93 -19.04
N ALA A 111 -3.07 -18.54 -18.35
CA ALA A 111 -4.21 -19.43 -18.14
C ALA A 111 -4.95 -19.58 -19.48
N ASN A 112 -4.85 -20.75 -20.11
CA ASN A 112 -5.46 -21.01 -21.40
C ASN A 112 -6.88 -21.56 -21.22
N LEU A 113 -7.88 -20.68 -21.20
CA LEU A 113 -9.28 -21.09 -21.13
C LEU A 113 -9.73 -21.61 -22.49
N THR A 114 -10.14 -22.88 -22.53
CA THR A 114 -10.67 -23.53 -23.73
C THR A 114 -12.02 -24.19 -23.44
N PHE A 115 -12.97 -24.01 -24.34
CA PHE A 115 -14.23 -24.75 -24.33
C PHE A 115 -14.13 -25.83 -25.38
N ARG A 116 -14.26 -27.08 -24.95
CA ARG A 116 -14.02 -28.26 -25.76
C ARG A 116 -15.30 -29.08 -25.92
N SER A 117 -15.49 -29.69 -27.09
CA SER A 117 -16.59 -30.61 -27.37
C SER A 117 -16.07 -31.99 -27.76
N ALA A 118 -16.95 -33.00 -27.68
CA ALA A 118 -16.67 -34.36 -28.14
C ALA A 118 -16.83 -34.52 -29.66
N ARG A 119 -17.00 -33.42 -30.40
CA ARG A 119 -17.34 -33.45 -31.82
C ARG A 119 -16.13 -33.84 -32.67
N GLY A 120 -16.22 -34.99 -33.33
CA GLY A 120 -15.14 -35.51 -34.18
C GLY A 120 -14.00 -36.18 -33.40
N CYS A 121 -14.21 -36.46 -32.10
CA CYS A 121 -13.27 -37.20 -31.27
C CYS A 121 -13.46 -38.70 -31.44
N GLN A 122 -12.37 -39.47 -31.30
CA GLN A 122 -12.46 -40.93 -31.29
C GLN A 122 -13.11 -41.40 -29.98
N ASP A 123 -13.72 -42.59 -29.99
CA ASP A 123 -14.35 -43.14 -28.79
C ASP A 123 -13.29 -43.37 -27.70
N GLY A 124 -13.49 -42.71 -26.56
CA GLY A 124 -12.57 -42.75 -25.40
C GLY A 124 -11.67 -41.53 -25.23
N GLU A 125 -11.60 -40.60 -26.20
CA GLU A 125 -10.72 -39.40 -26.13
C GLU A 125 -11.34 -38.19 -25.41
N GLY A 126 -12.56 -38.31 -24.89
CA GLY A 126 -13.25 -37.22 -24.17
C GLY A 126 -13.57 -36.01 -25.05
N TYR A 127 -13.17 -34.81 -24.62
CA TYR A 127 -13.43 -33.52 -25.28
C TYR A 127 -12.20 -33.00 -26.03
N CYS A 128 -11.95 -33.53 -27.22
CA CYS A 128 -10.74 -33.24 -28.01
C CYS A 128 -10.82 -31.93 -28.84
N LYS A 129 -12.02 -31.48 -29.22
CA LYS A 129 -12.18 -30.36 -30.15
C LYS A 129 -12.33 -29.04 -29.42
N ILE A 130 -11.38 -28.12 -29.60
CA ILE A 130 -11.49 -26.74 -29.10
C ILE A 130 -12.51 -25.98 -29.96
N GLU A 131 -13.62 -25.57 -29.36
CA GLU A 131 -14.69 -24.82 -30.03
C GLU A 131 -14.55 -23.31 -29.77
N LEU A 132 -14.22 -22.93 -28.52
CA LEU A 132 -14.02 -21.54 -28.12
C LEU A 132 -12.76 -21.41 -27.27
N THR A 133 -12.22 -20.20 -27.25
CA THR A 133 -11.08 -19.81 -26.42
C THR A 133 -11.46 -18.63 -25.55
N GLY A 134 -10.64 -18.30 -24.56
CA GLY A 134 -10.81 -17.13 -23.71
C GLY A 134 -11.08 -15.81 -24.46
N GLN A 135 -10.58 -15.66 -25.70
CA GLN A 135 -10.80 -14.46 -26.51
C GLN A 135 -12.25 -14.23 -26.92
N ASP A 136 -13.05 -15.28 -27.02
CA ASP A 136 -14.45 -15.22 -27.45
C ASP A 136 -15.36 -14.59 -26.38
N PHE A 137 -14.83 -14.44 -25.16
CA PHE A 137 -15.51 -13.87 -24.01
C PHE A 137 -15.07 -12.43 -23.75
N LYS A 138 -15.96 -11.63 -23.17
CA LYS A 138 -15.60 -10.28 -22.71
C LYS A 138 -14.70 -10.38 -21.48
N GLU A 139 -13.72 -9.48 -21.40
CA GLU A 139 -12.87 -9.33 -20.22
C GLU A 139 -13.76 -9.08 -18.98
N ASN A 140 -13.51 -9.82 -17.90
CA ASN A 140 -14.32 -9.78 -16.68
C ASN A 140 -15.84 -9.99 -16.93
N GLY A 141 -16.18 -10.73 -17.98
CA GLY A 141 -17.55 -10.95 -18.43
C GLY A 141 -18.32 -12.01 -17.63
N ALA A 142 -17.67 -12.73 -16.72
CA ALA A 142 -18.32 -13.73 -15.87
C ALA A 142 -18.81 -13.13 -14.55
N ALA A 143 -20.08 -13.37 -14.19
CA ALA A 143 -20.72 -12.90 -12.96
C ALA A 143 -21.44 -14.03 -12.24
N LEU A 144 -21.56 -13.91 -10.91
CA LEU A 144 -22.40 -14.82 -10.12
C LEU A 144 -23.87 -14.54 -10.42
N GLN A 145 -24.64 -15.60 -10.63
CA GLN A 145 -26.08 -15.56 -10.78
C GLN A 145 -26.71 -16.40 -9.67
N GLN A 146 -27.70 -15.84 -8.98
CA GLN A 146 -28.46 -16.55 -7.96
C GLN A 146 -29.86 -16.82 -8.50
N SER A 147 -30.25 -18.10 -8.52
CA SER A 147 -31.60 -18.52 -8.92
C SER A 147 -32.62 -18.23 -7.83
N ALA A 148 -33.90 -18.16 -8.20
CA ALA A 148 -35.02 -17.98 -7.26
C ALA A 148 -35.14 -19.10 -6.22
N LEU A 149 -34.53 -20.27 -6.50
CA LEU A 149 -34.47 -21.44 -5.62
C LEU A 149 -33.21 -21.47 -4.73
N ASN A 150 -32.46 -20.36 -4.64
CA ASN A 150 -31.21 -20.24 -3.89
C ASN A 150 -30.05 -21.11 -4.40
N GLU A 151 -30.09 -21.48 -5.69
CA GLU A 151 -28.99 -22.15 -6.38
C GLU A 151 -28.03 -21.11 -6.99
N TYR A 152 -26.73 -21.42 -7.00
CA TYR A 152 -25.70 -20.55 -7.59
C TYR A 152 -25.35 -21.02 -9.00
N GLY A 153 -25.23 -20.08 -9.93
CA GLY A 153 -24.74 -20.28 -11.29
C GLY A 153 -23.80 -19.15 -11.71
N ILE A 154 -23.27 -19.24 -12.92
CA ILE A 154 -22.39 -18.23 -13.51
C ILE A 154 -22.99 -17.74 -14.81
N SER A 155 -23.16 -16.43 -14.97
CA SER A 155 -23.44 -15.82 -16.26
C SER A 155 -22.15 -15.40 -16.93
N ILE A 156 -22.02 -15.58 -18.25
CA ILE A 156 -20.82 -15.25 -19.02
C ILE A 156 -21.20 -14.41 -20.23
N LYS A 157 -20.55 -13.25 -20.38
CA LYS A 157 -20.76 -12.35 -21.52
C LYS A 157 -19.83 -12.69 -22.69
N LEU A 158 -20.42 -12.82 -23.87
CA LEU A 158 -19.75 -13.17 -25.12
C LEU A 158 -19.42 -11.93 -25.95
N LYS A 159 -18.37 -12.00 -26.76
CA LYS A 159 -18.09 -10.97 -27.79
C LYS A 159 -18.93 -11.18 -29.04
N ASP A 160 -19.15 -12.44 -29.42
CA ASP A 160 -19.93 -12.85 -30.60
C ASP A 160 -20.99 -13.89 -30.20
N ALA A 161 -22.26 -13.48 -30.20
CA ALA A 161 -23.38 -14.35 -29.86
C ALA A 161 -23.71 -15.36 -30.98
N SER A 162 -23.45 -15.00 -32.24
CA SER A 162 -23.76 -15.85 -33.39
C SER A 162 -22.82 -17.05 -33.45
N LYS A 163 -21.51 -16.81 -33.26
CA LYS A 163 -20.49 -17.88 -33.19
C LYS A 163 -20.82 -18.88 -32.07
N PHE A 164 -21.25 -18.38 -30.90
CA PHE A 164 -21.64 -19.22 -29.78
C PHE A 164 -22.93 -20.02 -30.06
N GLY A 165 -23.91 -19.39 -30.71
CA GLY A 165 -25.16 -20.04 -31.13
C GLY A 165 -24.93 -21.21 -32.09
N GLU A 166 -24.06 -21.04 -33.08
CA GLU A 166 -23.71 -22.11 -34.02
C GLU A 166 -23.05 -23.31 -33.33
N ILE A 167 -22.09 -23.05 -32.44
CA ILE A 167 -21.38 -24.10 -31.71
C ILE A 167 -22.35 -24.86 -30.80
N THR A 168 -23.17 -24.14 -30.03
CA THR A 168 -24.14 -24.77 -29.12
C THR A 168 -25.21 -25.56 -29.86
N ARG A 169 -25.66 -25.09 -31.03
CA ARG A 169 -26.57 -25.83 -31.92
C ARG A 169 -25.96 -27.16 -32.38
N GLU A 170 -24.70 -27.18 -32.76
CA GLU A 170 -24.03 -28.40 -33.22
C GLU A 170 -23.73 -29.37 -32.06
N VAL A 171 -23.33 -28.86 -30.89
CA VAL A 171 -23.10 -29.70 -29.70
C VAL A 171 -24.39 -30.30 -29.17
N ALA A 172 -25.51 -29.58 -29.23
CA ALA A 172 -26.83 -30.07 -28.79
C ALA A 172 -27.35 -31.26 -29.63
N LYS A 173 -26.89 -31.43 -30.88
CA LYS A 173 -27.26 -32.55 -31.75
C LYS A 173 -26.53 -33.86 -31.40
N LEU A 174 -25.49 -33.80 -30.56
CA LEU A 174 -24.72 -34.98 -30.20
C LEU A 174 -25.55 -35.95 -29.32
N PRO A 175 -25.24 -37.26 -29.34
CA PRO A 175 -25.90 -38.24 -28.50
C PRO A 175 -25.84 -37.89 -27.01
N GLU A 176 -26.82 -38.37 -26.25
CA GLU A 176 -26.90 -38.13 -24.82
C GLU A 176 -25.61 -38.57 -24.09
N GLY A 177 -25.03 -37.65 -23.31
CA GLY A 177 -23.74 -37.85 -22.65
C GLY A 177 -22.53 -37.30 -23.43
N LYS A 178 -22.66 -37.06 -24.74
CA LYS A 178 -21.65 -36.37 -25.58
C LYS A 178 -22.02 -34.91 -25.89
N ASN A 179 -23.26 -34.49 -25.60
CA ASN A 179 -23.77 -33.12 -25.77
C ASN A 179 -23.29 -32.16 -24.65
N VAL A 180 -21.98 -32.15 -24.42
CA VAL A 180 -21.34 -31.39 -23.35
C VAL A 180 -20.33 -30.42 -23.96
N LEU A 181 -20.31 -29.20 -23.42
CA LEU A 181 -19.32 -28.20 -23.74
C LEU A 181 -18.42 -28.03 -22.52
N ALA A 182 -17.35 -28.81 -22.46
CA ALA A 182 -16.47 -28.87 -21.31
C ALA A 182 -15.53 -27.67 -21.25
N ILE A 183 -15.33 -27.15 -20.05
CA ILE A 183 -14.55 -25.96 -19.75
C ILE A 183 -13.24 -26.41 -19.15
N TYR A 184 -12.17 -26.16 -19.88
CA TYR A 184 -10.81 -26.48 -19.49
C TYR A 184 -10.05 -25.19 -19.20
N LEU A 185 -9.31 -25.20 -18.10
CA LEU A 185 -8.23 -24.23 -17.87
C LEU A 185 -6.92 -25.00 -18.04
N ASP A 186 -6.15 -24.60 -19.06
CA ASP A 186 -5.02 -25.38 -19.54
C ASP A 186 -5.49 -26.81 -19.90
N ASP A 187 -5.02 -27.83 -19.15
CA ASP A 187 -5.41 -29.24 -19.34
C ASP A 187 -6.26 -29.80 -18.18
N ARG A 188 -6.65 -28.95 -17.23
CA ARG A 188 -7.53 -29.35 -16.12
C ARG A 188 -8.98 -29.06 -16.49
N GLU A 189 -9.81 -30.09 -16.45
CA GLU A 189 -11.27 -29.94 -16.56
C GLU A 189 -11.79 -29.24 -15.30
N ILE A 190 -12.50 -28.13 -15.50
CA ILE A 190 -13.10 -27.34 -14.41
C ILE A 190 -14.58 -27.68 -14.28
N SER A 191 -15.30 -27.73 -15.41
CA SER A 191 -16.73 -28.01 -15.44
C SER A 191 -17.15 -28.55 -16.80
N ALA A 192 -18.18 -29.40 -16.83
CA ALA A 192 -18.65 -30.07 -18.04
C ALA A 192 -20.17 -29.89 -18.23
N PRO A 193 -20.65 -28.64 -18.46
CA PRO A 193 -22.08 -28.37 -18.59
C PRO A 193 -22.67 -28.99 -19.87
N ARG A 194 -23.86 -29.56 -19.73
CA ARG A 194 -24.64 -30.07 -20.86
C ARG A 194 -25.25 -28.91 -21.65
N VAL A 195 -25.24 -29.03 -22.97
CA VAL A 195 -25.87 -28.07 -23.87
C VAL A 195 -27.23 -28.63 -24.31
N SER A 196 -28.31 -27.96 -23.87
CA SER A 196 -29.69 -28.39 -24.13
C SER A 196 -30.26 -27.85 -25.45
N GLY A 197 -29.63 -26.85 -26.06
CA GLY A 197 -30.11 -26.21 -27.27
C GLY A 197 -29.21 -25.08 -27.73
N GLU A 198 -29.62 -24.42 -28.81
CA GLU A 198 -28.93 -23.24 -29.34
C GLU A 198 -29.06 -22.05 -28.39
N ILE A 199 -27.93 -21.43 -28.06
CA ILE A 199 -27.86 -20.22 -27.25
C ILE A 199 -27.35 -19.09 -28.14
N ASN A 200 -28.27 -18.38 -28.78
CA ASN A 200 -27.96 -17.20 -29.60
C ASN A 200 -28.23 -15.90 -28.82
N GLN A 201 -27.58 -15.76 -27.67
CA GLN A 201 -27.67 -14.59 -26.80
C GLN A 201 -26.26 -14.13 -26.43
N SER A 202 -26.11 -12.85 -26.10
CA SER A 202 -24.81 -12.26 -25.70
C SER A 202 -24.38 -12.67 -24.28
N GLU A 203 -25.24 -13.38 -23.56
CA GLU A 203 -25.00 -13.91 -22.23
C GLU A 203 -25.40 -15.39 -22.17
N ALA A 204 -24.51 -16.22 -21.67
CA ALA A 204 -24.74 -17.64 -21.43
C ALA A 204 -24.76 -17.92 -19.93
N SER A 205 -25.62 -18.82 -19.47
CA SER A 205 -25.70 -19.21 -18.05
C SER A 205 -25.22 -20.64 -17.87
N ILE A 206 -24.27 -20.83 -16.95
CA ILE A 206 -23.82 -22.12 -16.45
C ILE A 206 -24.57 -22.36 -15.14
N THR A 207 -25.45 -23.35 -15.16
CA THR A 207 -26.25 -23.77 -14.00
C THR A 207 -25.81 -25.14 -13.50
N GLY A 208 -25.95 -25.36 -12.19
CA GLY A 208 -25.56 -26.59 -11.51
C GLY A 208 -25.77 -26.48 -10.01
N SER A 209 -25.50 -27.56 -9.28
CA SER A 209 -25.56 -27.59 -7.81
C SER A 209 -24.27 -27.03 -7.20
N PHE A 210 -23.88 -25.81 -7.60
CA PHE A 210 -22.68 -25.17 -7.06
C PHE A 210 -22.97 -24.57 -5.68
N THR A 211 -22.02 -24.73 -4.77
CA THR A 211 -21.94 -23.87 -3.60
C THR A 211 -21.54 -22.44 -4.00
N ARG A 212 -21.77 -21.47 -3.12
CA ARG A 212 -21.36 -20.07 -3.36
C ARG A 212 -19.87 -19.96 -3.66
N ASP A 213 -19.05 -20.71 -2.93
CA ASP A 213 -17.59 -20.67 -3.02
C ASP A 213 -17.10 -21.30 -4.33
N GLU A 214 -17.65 -22.44 -4.73
CA GLU A 214 -17.36 -23.08 -6.02
C GLU A 214 -17.77 -22.19 -7.21
N ALA A 215 -18.94 -21.54 -7.13
CA ALA A 215 -19.38 -20.62 -8.18
C ALA A 215 -18.49 -19.37 -8.26
N MET A 216 -17.97 -18.87 -7.13
CA MET A 216 -17.00 -17.78 -7.10
C MET A 216 -15.67 -18.17 -7.72
N GLU A 217 -15.18 -19.38 -7.41
CA GLU A 217 -13.94 -19.92 -7.95
C GLU A 217 -14.03 -20.13 -9.47
N LEU A 218 -15.15 -20.69 -9.95
CA LEU A 218 -15.41 -20.89 -11.38
C LEU A 218 -15.52 -19.56 -12.13
N ARG A 219 -16.24 -18.57 -11.58
CA ARG A 219 -16.31 -17.21 -12.13
C ARG A 219 -14.91 -16.61 -12.28
N ASP A 220 -14.12 -16.68 -11.21
CA ASP A 220 -12.77 -16.12 -11.21
C ASP A 220 -11.90 -16.83 -12.24
N THR A 221 -11.94 -18.15 -12.31
CA THR A 221 -11.21 -18.96 -13.29
C THR A 221 -11.52 -18.58 -14.73
N ILE A 222 -12.80 -18.39 -15.08
CA ILE A 222 -13.22 -17.98 -16.42
C ILE A 222 -12.73 -16.58 -16.75
N ASN A 223 -12.84 -15.64 -15.80
CA ASN A 223 -12.34 -14.28 -15.97
C ASN A 223 -10.81 -14.24 -16.11
N LEU A 224 -10.08 -15.12 -15.42
CA LEU A 224 -8.62 -15.23 -15.49
C LEU A 224 -8.16 -15.67 -16.89
N GLY A 225 -8.79 -16.70 -17.46
CA GLY A 225 -8.37 -17.24 -18.75
C GLY A 225 -8.94 -16.52 -19.98
N ALA A 226 -9.85 -15.56 -19.79
CA ALA A 226 -10.29 -14.63 -20.84
C ALA A 226 -9.28 -13.50 -21.12
N LEU A 227 -8.23 -13.37 -20.31
CA LEU A 227 -7.24 -12.31 -20.45
C LEU A 227 -6.27 -12.59 -21.61
N PRO A 228 -6.16 -11.69 -22.61
CA PRO A 228 -5.44 -11.97 -23.85
C PRO A 228 -3.95 -11.61 -23.79
N LEU A 229 -3.32 -11.63 -22.61
CA LEU A 229 -1.93 -11.17 -22.44
C LEU A 229 -0.98 -12.33 -22.09
N LYS A 230 0.12 -12.42 -22.83
CA LYS A 230 1.30 -13.23 -22.49
C LYS A 230 2.24 -12.38 -21.66
N LEU A 231 2.82 -12.96 -20.61
CA LEU A 231 3.74 -12.27 -19.71
C LEU A 231 5.17 -12.79 -19.93
N GLU A 232 6.07 -11.89 -20.24
CA GLU A 232 7.50 -12.19 -20.40
C GLU A 232 8.30 -11.55 -19.27
N VAL A 233 9.16 -12.33 -18.61
CA VAL A 233 9.99 -11.80 -17.52
C VAL A 233 11.04 -10.86 -18.10
N LYS A 234 11.00 -9.60 -17.70
CA LYS A 234 11.97 -8.58 -18.10
C LYS A 234 13.07 -8.39 -17.07
N TYR A 235 12.70 -8.45 -15.79
CA TYR A 235 13.59 -8.20 -14.68
C TYR A 235 13.17 -9.04 -13.48
N THR A 236 14.14 -9.54 -12.74
CA THR A 236 13.90 -10.25 -11.49
C THR A 236 14.94 -9.81 -10.47
N GLN A 237 14.52 -9.58 -9.24
CA GLN A 237 15.41 -9.28 -8.13
C GLN A 237 14.94 -10.07 -6.91
N SER A 238 15.86 -10.79 -6.28
CA SER A 238 15.59 -11.48 -5.02
C SER A 238 16.45 -10.83 -3.93
N VAL A 239 15.85 -10.62 -2.76
CA VAL A 239 16.50 -10.03 -1.59
C VAL A 239 16.38 -11.03 -0.45
N GLY A 240 17.51 -11.48 0.07
CA GLY A 240 17.55 -12.37 1.21
C GLY A 240 17.01 -11.70 2.47
N ALA A 241 16.16 -12.40 3.23
CA ALA A 241 15.58 -11.91 4.48
C ALA A 241 16.63 -11.45 5.51
N THR A 242 17.78 -12.12 5.55
CA THR A 242 18.89 -11.77 6.45
C THR A 242 19.50 -10.40 6.13
N LEU A 243 19.59 -10.04 4.85
CA LEU A 243 20.12 -8.74 4.42
C LEU A 243 19.14 -7.62 4.75
N GLY A 244 17.84 -7.86 4.56
CA GLY A 244 16.78 -6.92 4.91
C GLY A 244 16.71 -6.65 6.40
N GLN A 245 16.73 -7.70 7.23
CA GLN A 245 16.73 -7.56 8.69
C GLN A 245 17.97 -6.82 9.20
N LYS A 246 19.16 -7.15 8.68
CA LYS A 246 20.38 -6.43 9.06
C LYS A 246 20.31 -4.94 8.70
N SER A 247 19.79 -4.62 7.51
CA SER A 247 19.61 -3.23 7.07
C SER A 247 18.60 -2.49 7.94
N LEU A 248 17.53 -3.17 8.38
CA LEU A 248 16.55 -2.64 9.32
C LEU A 248 17.23 -2.26 10.64
N ASP A 249 17.97 -3.20 11.23
CA ASP A 249 18.62 -3.03 12.52
C ASP A 249 19.66 -1.89 12.47
N ASP A 250 20.51 -1.87 11.44
CA ASP A 250 21.51 -0.81 11.24
C ASP A 250 20.85 0.56 11.07
N THR A 251 19.74 0.65 10.32
CA THR A 251 19.02 1.91 10.08
C THR A 251 18.31 2.40 11.34
N ILE A 252 17.65 1.52 12.11
CA ILE A 252 17.04 1.87 13.38
C ILE A 252 18.10 2.33 14.38
N PHE A 253 19.23 1.64 14.46
CA PHE A 253 20.33 2.00 15.34
C PHE A 253 20.90 3.38 14.99
N ALA A 254 21.16 3.66 13.71
CA ALA A 254 21.59 4.97 13.24
C ALA A 254 20.55 6.07 13.53
N GLY A 255 19.26 5.77 13.30
CA GLY A 255 18.14 6.67 13.60
C GLY A 255 18.01 7.00 15.09
N LEU A 256 18.23 6.02 15.97
CA LEU A 256 18.23 6.22 17.43
C LEU A 256 19.37 7.14 17.86
N ILE A 257 20.59 6.88 17.38
CA ILE A 257 21.76 7.74 17.66
C ILE A 257 21.50 9.17 17.18
N GLY A 258 21.00 9.35 15.95
CA GLY A 258 20.66 10.65 15.40
C GLY A 258 19.61 11.39 16.24
N THR A 259 18.57 10.67 16.67
CA THR A 259 17.50 11.23 17.53
C THR A 259 18.06 11.69 18.89
N VAL A 260 18.94 10.91 19.51
CA VAL A 260 19.60 11.28 20.78
C VAL A 260 20.42 12.57 20.61
N PHE A 261 21.21 12.68 19.53
CA PHE A 261 21.97 13.91 19.25
C PHE A 261 21.06 15.12 19.03
N ILE A 262 19.95 14.95 18.30
CA ILE A 262 18.97 16.02 18.07
C ILE A 262 18.33 16.46 19.39
N VAL A 263 17.90 15.53 20.25
CA VAL A 263 17.34 15.84 21.57
C VAL A 263 18.37 16.57 22.44
N LEU A 264 19.62 16.09 22.47
CA LEU A 264 20.69 16.74 23.23
C LEU A 264 20.95 18.15 22.73
N PHE A 265 21.03 18.35 21.41
CA PHE A 265 21.16 19.66 20.79
C PHE A 265 20.02 20.60 21.20
N MET A 266 18.77 20.12 21.16
CA MET A 266 17.60 20.90 21.56
C MET A 266 17.65 21.28 23.04
N LEU A 267 18.01 20.36 23.93
CA LEU A 267 18.11 20.64 25.37
C LEU A 267 19.23 21.64 25.70
N VAL A 268 20.39 21.54 25.03
CA VAL A 268 21.54 22.43 25.28
C VAL A 268 21.32 23.83 24.72
N PHE A 269 20.94 23.94 23.44
CA PHE A 269 20.84 25.24 22.75
C PHE A 269 19.51 25.94 22.97
N TYR A 270 18.42 25.17 23.09
CA TYR A 270 17.05 25.70 23.20
C TYR A 270 16.42 25.52 24.58
N ARG A 271 17.08 24.82 25.52
CA ARG A 271 16.71 24.78 26.95
C ARG A 271 15.23 24.42 27.16
N VAL A 272 14.40 25.34 27.67
CA VAL A 272 12.98 25.10 27.98
C VAL A 272 12.14 24.84 26.71
N PRO A 273 12.19 25.71 25.68
CA PRO A 273 11.64 25.36 24.36
C PRO A 273 12.14 24.03 23.82
N GLY A 274 13.42 23.71 24.03
CA GLY A 274 14.04 22.45 23.64
C GLY A 274 13.43 21.22 24.33
N LEU A 275 13.11 21.33 25.62
CA LEU A 275 12.44 20.26 26.37
C LEU A 275 11.02 20.00 25.86
N ALA A 276 10.24 21.06 25.62
CA ALA A 276 8.90 20.93 25.06
C ALA A 276 8.94 20.30 23.65
N ALA A 277 9.88 20.72 22.82
CA ALA A 277 10.11 20.14 21.49
C ALA A 277 10.52 18.66 21.55
N SER A 278 11.38 18.28 22.49
CA SER A 278 11.83 16.89 22.65
C SER A 278 10.69 15.95 23.03
N VAL A 279 9.80 16.37 23.94
CA VAL A 279 8.58 15.61 24.26
C VAL A 279 7.66 15.52 23.04
N SER A 280 7.47 16.63 22.33
CA SER A 280 6.64 16.66 21.11
C SER A 280 7.20 15.76 20.02
N LEU A 281 8.53 15.61 19.92
CA LEU A 281 9.19 14.73 18.97
C LEU A 281 8.89 13.26 19.25
N ILE A 282 8.94 12.84 20.52
CA ILE A 282 8.60 11.46 20.91
C ILE A 282 7.14 11.15 20.55
N ILE A 283 6.23 12.09 20.85
CA ILE A 283 4.80 11.97 20.51
C ILE A 283 4.63 11.91 18.98
N TYR A 284 5.35 12.75 18.23
CA TYR A 284 5.34 12.75 16.77
C TYR A 284 5.78 11.41 16.19
N THR A 285 6.89 10.84 16.66
CA THR A 285 7.40 9.55 16.17
C THR A 285 6.38 8.44 16.39
N TRP A 286 5.74 8.41 17.57
CA TRP A 286 4.69 7.44 17.86
C TRP A 286 3.43 7.64 17.00
N LEU A 287 2.97 8.89 16.83
CA LEU A 287 1.83 9.21 15.98
C LEU A 287 2.09 8.83 14.52
N LEU A 288 3.31 9.04 14.02
CA LEU A 288 3.68 8.67 12.66
C LEU A 288 3.66 7.15 12.45
N LEU A 289 4.13 6.38 13.43
CA LEU A 289 4.03 4.92 13.40
C LEU A 289 2.56 4.45 13.45
N ALA A 290 1.77 5.02 14.36
CA ALA A 290 0.34 4.71 14.47
C ALA A 290 -0.43 5.03 13.18
N ALA A 291 -0.11 6.15 12.52
CA ALA A 291 -0.73 6.53 11.25
C ALA A 291 -0.37 5.59 10.10
N HIS A 292 0.87 5.07 10.05
CA HIS A 292 1.24 4.05 9.06
C HIS A 292 0.39 2.79 9.20
N ILE A 293 0.21 2.33 10.43
CA ILE A 293 -0.58 1.12 10.73
C ILE A 293 -2.06 1.37 10.42
N ALA A 294 -2.58 2.55 10.77
CA ALA A 294 -3.99 2.89 10.51
C ALA A 294 -4.32 2.98 9.00
N LEU A 295 -3.33 3.20 8.14
CA LEU A 295 -3.48 3.27 6.69
C LEU A 295 -3.08 1.97 5.98
N ASP A 296 -2.76 0.91 6.74
CA ASP A 296 -2.22 -0.34 6.21
C ASP A 296 -1.01 -0.11 5.29
N ALA A 297 -0.22 0.93 5.58
CA ALA A 297 0.91 1.32 4.74
C ALA A 297 2.13 0.41 5.00
N THR A 298 2.73 -0.07 3.91
CA THR A 298 3.94 -0.91 3.96
C THR A 298 5.18 -0.07 4.25
N LEU A 299 5.91 -0.43 5.31
CA LEU A 299 7.18 0.19 5.69
C LEU A 299 8.34 -0.44 4.91
N THR A 300 9.03 0.34 4.08
CA THR A 300 10.21 -0.08 3.31
C THR A 300 11.49 0.54 3.87
N LEU A 301 12.68 0.12 3.41
CA LEU A 301 13.94 0.77 3.78
C LEU A 301 13.94 2.28 3.46
N PRO A 302 13.55 2.72 2.24
CA PRO A 302 13.35 4.13 1.96
C PRO A 302 12.28 4.77 2.87
N GLY A 303 11.19 4.07 3.18
CA GLY A 303 10.21 4.54 4.16
C GLY A 303 10.85 4.90 5.50
N ILE A 304 11.73 4.05 6.03
CA ILE A 304 12.46 4.33 7.28
C ILE A 304 13.40 5.54 7.12
N ALA A 305 14.05 5.71 5.97
CA ALA A 305 14.82 6.92 5.70
C ALA A 305 13.93 8.18 5.73
N ALA A 306 12.69 8.10 5.24
CA ALA A 306 11.71 9.19 5.37
C ALA A 306 11.26 9.44 6.82
N PHE A 307 11.18 8.40 7.67
CA PHE A 307 10.98 8.57 9.12
C PHE A 307 12.13 9.39 9.74
N ILE A 308 13.37 9.03 9.44
CA ILE A 308 14.56 9.72 9.96
C ILE A 308 14.63 11.16 9.45
N LEU A 309 14.38 11.38 8.15
CA LEU A 309 14.28 12.72 7.57
C LEU A 309 13.17 13.53 8.25
N GLY A 310 12.04 12.89 8.52
CA GLY A 310 10.88 13.46 9.22
C GLY A 310 11.22 13.97 10.62
N ILE A 311 12.04 13.24 11.37
CA ILE A 311 12.54 13.67 12.68
C ILE A 311 13.27 15.01 12.59
N GLY A 312 14.14 15.18 11.58
CA GLY A 312 14.84 16.45 11.34
C GLY A 312 13.89 17.60 11.01
N ILE A 313 12.95 17.37 10.08
CA ILE A 313 11.92 18.35 9.69
C ILE A 313 11.04 18.74 10.89
N ALA A 314 10.64 17.76 11.71
CA ALA A 314 9.82 18.00 12.88
C ALA A 314 10.53 18.89 13.91
N VAL A 315 11.84 18.74 14.09
CA VAL A 315 12.61 19.59 15.00
C VAL A 315 12.86 20.98 14.42
N ASP A 316 13.07 21.11 13.10
CA ASP A 316 13.30 22.41 12.46
C ASP A 316 12.15 23.42 12.70
N ALA A 317 10.89 22.97 12.57
CA ALA A 317 9.74 23.83 12.88
C ALA A 317 9.68 24.29 14.35
N ASN A 318 10.20 23.48 15.28
CA ASN A 318 10.34 23.88 16.68
C ASN A 318 11.47 24.90 16.86
N ILE A 319 12.58 24.74 16.14
CA ILE A 319 13.69 25.70 16.11
C ILE A 319 13.21 27.06 15.61
N ILE A 320 12.49 27.11 14.47
CA ILE A 320 11.93 28.35 13.91
C ILE A 320 11.02 29.04 14.94
N THR A 321 10.14 28.28 15.60
CA THR A 321 9.27 28.83 16.64
C THR A 321 10.08 29.39 17.81
N ALA A 322 11.09 28.66 18.27
CA ALA A 322 11.92 29.07 19.40
C ALA A 322 12.78 30.30 19.09
N GLU A 323 13.42 30.37 17.92
CA GLU A 323 14.18 31.55 17.48
C GLU A 323 13.28 32.77 17.35
N ARG A 324 12.08 32.61 16.79
CA ARG A 324 11.13 33.73 16.71
C ARG A 324 10.70 34.21 18.10
N ILE A 325 10.51 33.32 19.07
CA ILE A 325 10.25 33.71 20.46
C ILE A 325 11.45 34.45 21.07
N LYS A 326 12.69 34.01 20.81
CA LYS A 326 13.92 34.69 21.26
C LYS A 326 14.02 36.11 20.69
N GLU A 327 13.70 36.27 19.41
CA GLU A 327 13.71 37.57 18.72
C GLU A 327 12.69 38.54 19.35
N GLU A 328 11.47 38.08 19.59
CA GLU A 328 10.42 38.87 20.23
C GLU A 328 10.78 39.22 21.69
N LEU A 329 11.46 38.32 22.43
CA LEU A 329 11.99 38.60 23.77
C LEU A 329 13.10 39.68 23.74
N ARG A 330 14.03 39.61 22.78
CA ARG A 330 15.10 40.62 22.61
C ARG A 330 14.56 42.01 22.29
N SER A 331 13.38 42.10 21.68
CA SER A 331 12.68 43.37 21.47
C SER A 331 12.03 43.97 22.74
N GLY A 332 12.22 43.35 23.90
CA GLY A 332 11.70 43.83 25.20
C GLY A 332 10.29 43.35 25.55
N LYS A 333 9.64 42.55 24.70
CA LYS A 333 8.31 42.00 25.00
C LYS A 333 8.36 41.05 26.20
N SER A 334 7.31 41.09 27.03
CA SER A 334 7.13 40.10 28.09
C SER A 334 7.04 38.68 27.53
N LEU A 335 7.47 37.67 28.30
CA LEU A 335 7.51 36.28 27.87
C LEU A 335 6.18 35.75 27.28
N ASN A 336 5.04 36.11 27.88
CA ASN A 336 3.72 35.72 27.36
C ASN A 336 3.40 36.41 26.02
N SER A 337 3.79 37.68 25.87
CA SER A 337 3.59 38.45 24.64
C SER A 337 4.52 37.93 23.53
N ALA A 338 5.79 37.70 23.85
CA ALA A 338 6.78 37.13 22.94
C ALA A 338 6.39 35.72 22.47
N PHE A 339 5.90 34.86 23.37
CA PHE A 339 5.38 33.54 22.99
C PHE A 339 4.20 33.63 22.00
N ARG A 340 3.23 34.51 22.25
CA ARG A 340 2.07 34.70 21.36
C ARG A 340 2.48 35.26 20.01
N ALA A 341 3.31 36.31 20.00
CA ALA A 341 3.79 36.94 18.78
C ALA A 341 4.67 35.98 17.96
N GLY A 342 5.62 35.30 18.61
CA GLY A 342 6.51 34.34 17.99
C GLY A 342 5.79 33.13 17.43
N SER A 343 4.82 32.58 18.16
CA SER A 343 3.98 31.46 17.67
C SER A 343 3.14 31.85 16.46
N LYS A 344 2.57 33.07 16.45
CA LYS A 344 1.75 33.55 15.32
C LYS A 344 2.60 33.77 14.07
N THR A 345 3.76 34.40 14.20
CA THR A 345 4.62 34.74 13.06
C THR A 345 5.35 33.53 12.49
N SER A 346 5.86 32.63 13.34
CA SER A 346 6.50 31.38 12.89
C SER A 346 5.56 30.43 12.14
N LEU A 347 4.26 30.46 12.42
CA LEU A 347 3.28 29.57 11.78
C LEU A 347 3.29 29.69 10.26
N ARG A 348 3.41 30.92 9.73
CA ARG A 348 3.43 31.16 8.27
C ARG A 348 4.65 30.52 7.61
N THR A 349 5.83 30.69 8.21
CA THR A 349 7.09 30.11 7.72
C THR A 349 7.07 28.58 7.76
N ILE A 350 6.53 28.01 8.83
CA ILE A 350 6.40 26.55 9.00
C ILE A 350 5.47 25.98 7.93
N ILE A 351 4.29 26.59 7.72
CA ILE A 351 3.35 26.15 6.69
C ILE A 351 3.99 26.24 5.29
N ASP A 352 4.68 27.33 4.98
CA ASP A 352 5.33 27.54 3.68
C ASP A 352 6.39 26.46 3.38
N SER A 353 7.26 26.17 4.36
CA SER A 353 8.25 25.09 4.26
C SER A 353 7.59 23.71 4.08
N HIS A 354 6.53 23.40 4.84
CA HIS A 354 5.84 22.13 4.69
C HIS A 354 5.09 21.99 3.37
N VAL A 355 4.50 23.08 2.82
CA VAL A 355 3.81 23.04 1.52
C VAL A 355 4.76 22.62 0.41
N THR A 356 6.00 23.13 0.39
CA THR A 356 6.99 22.71 -0.62
C THR A 356 7.32 21.21 -0.51
N THR A 357 7.45 20.70 0.72
CA THR A 357 7.70 19.27 0.95
C THR A 357 6.50 18.40 0.58
N ILE A 358 5.27 18.86 0.86
CA ILE A 358 4.04 18.18 0.45
C ILE A 358 3.98 18.08 -1.07
N ILE A 359 4.25 19.17 -1.80
CA ILE A 359 4.27 19.17 -3.27
C ILE A 359 5.28 18.14 -3.78
N ALA A 360 6.51 18.14 -3.25
CA ALA A 360 7.53 17.15 -3.63
C ALA A 360 7.06 15.71 -3.36
N SER A 361 6.49 15.45 -2.19
CA SER A 361 5.97 14.12 -1.84
C SER A 361 4.80 13.68 -2.73
N LEU A 362 3.92 14.59 -3.15
CA LEU A 362 2.82 14.27 -4.07
C LEU A 362 3.35 13.91 -5.47
N VAL A 363 4.34 14.64 -5.97
CA VAL A 363 4.98 14.31 -7.25
C VAL A 363 5.64 12.93 -7.17
N LEU A 364 6.37 12.65 -6.09
CA LEU A 364 6.95 11.32 -5.86
C LEU A 364 5.89 10.22 -5.71
N PHE A 365 4.72 10.52 -5.15
CA PHE A 365 3.63 9.55 -5.00
C PHE A 365 2.96 9.19 -6.34
N PHE A 366 2.72 10.18 -7.21
CA PHE A 366 2.04 9.97 -8.49
C PHE A 366 2.97 9.44 -9.59
N ILE A 367 4.23 9.86 -9.60
CA ILE A 367 5.22 9.49 -10.63
C ILE A 367 6.13 8.35 -10.14
N GLY A 368 6.40 8.30 -8.85
CA GLY A 368 7.30 7.32 -8.27
C GLY A 368 6.76 5.90 -8.36
N VAL A 369 7.71 4.97 -8.44
CA VAL A 369 7.43 3.56 -8.65
C VAL A 369 8.04 2.79 -7.50
N GLY A 370 7.30 1.81 -6.97
CA GLY A 370 7.79 0.93 -5.93
C GLY A 370 8.19 1.59 -4.63
N SER A 371 9.41 1.34 -4.17
CA SER A 371 9.92 1.84 -2.89
C SER A 371 9.96 3.37 -2.79
N VAL A 372 10.09 4.07 -3.92
CA VAL A 372 9.99 5.55 -4.00
C VAL A 372 8.59 6.02 -3.63
N LYS A 373 7.54 5.28 -4.03
CA LYS A 373 6.16 5.59 -3.66
C LYS A 373 5.95 5.37 -2.16
N GLY A 374 6.54 4.32 -1.59
CA GLY A 374 6.56 4.09 -0.13
C GLY A 374 7.22 5.26 0.62
N PHE A 375 8.41 5.69 0.19
CA PHE A 375 9.08 6.88 0.72
C PHE A 375 8.17 8.13 0.67
N ALA A 376 7.49 8.34 -0.45
CA ALA A 376 6.61 9.49 -0.66
C ALA A 376 5.42 9.52 0.31
N ILE A 377 4.77 8.38 0.53
CA ILE A 377 3.66 8.24 1.49
C ILE A 377 4.16 8.55 2.91
N THR A 378 5.29 7.97 3.30
CA THR A 378 5.86 8.19 4.62
C THR A 378 6.26 9.65 4.83
N LEU A 379 6.88 10.29 3.83
CA LEU A 379 7.24 11.71 3.89
C LEU A 379 6.01 12.61 3.99
N LEU A 380 4.95 12.33 3.22
CA LEU A 380 3.71 13.09 3.27
C LEU A 380 3.05 12.99 4.66
N LEU A 381 2.91 11.77 5.19
CA LEU A 381 2.37 11.55 6.54
C LEU A 381 3.21 12.21 7.61
N SER A 382 4.54 12.09 7.50
CA SER A 382 5.52 12.74 8.37
C SER A 382 5.30 14.25 8.42
N VAL A 383 5.20 14.91 7.27
CA VAL A 383 4.97 16.34 7.21
C VAL A 383 3.64 16.74 7.86
N LEU A 384 2.54 16.05 7.52
CA LEU A 384 1.21 16.36 8.07
C LEU A 384 1.17 16.21 9.60
N ILE A 385 1.74 15.12 10.12
CA ILE A 385 1.75 14.84 11.57
C ILE A 385 2.72 15.79 12.29
N SER A 386 3.85 16.12 11.66
CA SER A 386 4.81 17.09 12.22
C SER A 386 4.18 18.48 12.36
N LEU A 387 3.36 18.91 11.39
CA LEU A 387 2.64 20.19 11.48
C LEU A 387 1.70 20.21 12.69
N ILE A 388 0.94 19.13 12.91
CA ILE A 388 0.04 19.00 14.06
C ILE A 388 0.83 18.98 15.37
N SER A 389 1.88 18.15 15.46
CA SER A 389 2.71 18.04 16.65
C SER A 389 3.35 19.39 17.01
N ASN A 390 3.96 20.07 16.05
CA ASN A 390 4.69 21.30 16.29
C ASN A 390 3.79 22.50 16.58
N VAL A 391 2.63 22.60 15.90
CA VAL A 391 1.71 23.72 16.08
C VAL A 391 0.81 23.53 17.30
N VAL A 392 0.41 22.29 17.61
CA VAL A 392 -0.51 22.02 18.72
C VAL A 392 0.26 21.58 19.96
N VAL A 393 0.95 20.44 19.89
CA VAL A 393 1.54 19.77 21.07
C VAL A 393 2.69 20.60 21.64
N SER A 394 3.72 20.88 20.85
CA SER A 394 4.91 21.62 21.29
C SER A 394 4.56 23.00 21.86
N ARG A 395 3.71 23.77 21.14
CA ARG A 395 3.27 25.10 21.61
C ARG A 395 2.43 25.01 22.88
N TYR A 396 1.56 24.02 23.00
CA TYR A 396 0.74 23.85 24.20
C TYR A 396 1.58 23.47 25.41
N LEU A 397 2.54 22.55 25.26
CA LEU A 397 3.49 22.18 26.30
C LEU A 397 4.31 23.40 26.75
N LEU A 398 4.87 24.15 25.80
CA LEU A 398 5.64 25.36 26.11
C LEU A 398 4.77 26.43 26.80
N TRP A 399 3.52 26.59 26.38
CA TRP A 399 2.57 27.51 27.02
C TRP A 399 2.28 27.13 28.48
N LEU A 400 2.10 25.84 28.79
CA LEU A 400 1.91 25.35 30.16
C LEU A 400 3.14 25.65 31.03
N MET A 401 4.34 25.42 30.49
CA MET A 401 5.61 25.72 31.15
C MET A 401 5.77 27.21 31.44
N ILE A 402 5.47 28.09 30.47
CA ILE A 402 5.52 29.56 30.66
C ILE A 402 4.52 30.00 31.73
N LYS A 403 3.27 29.54 31.64
CA LYS A 403 2.20 29.94 32.57
C LYS A 403 2.33 29.34 33.96
N SER A 404 3.21 28.36 34.16
CA SER A 404 3.49 27.78 35.46
C SER A 404 4.13 28.77 36.44
N GLY A 405 4.79 29.81 35.92
CA GLY A 405 5.55 30.80 36.67
C GLY A 405 6.94 30.32 37.13
N LEU A 406 7.34 29.08 36.82
CA LEU A 406 8.64 28.50 37.23
C LEU A 406 9.77 28.87 36.26
N PHE A 407 9.46 29.02 34.97
CA PHE A 407 10.45 29.28 33.91
C PHE A 407 10.25 30.66 33.28
N VAL A 408 10.47 31.72 34.06
CA VAL A 408 10.20 33.11 33.63
C VAL A 408 11.46 33.85 33.17
N LYS A 409 12.65 33.41 33.61
CA LYS A 409 13.92 34.07 33.28
C LYS A 409 14.20 33.98 31.77
N PRO A 410 14.58 35.09 31.11
CA PRO A 410 14.95 35.10 29.68
C PRO A 410 16.05 34.08 29.33
N GLY A 411 16.96 33.83 30.28
CA GLY A 411 18.00 32.82 30.14
C GLY A 411 17.45 31.43 29.84
N TYR A 412 16.30 31.01 30.38
CA TYR A 412 15.73 29.69 30.06
C TYR A 412 15.26 29.54 28.62
N TYR A 413 15.16 30.64 27.88
CA TYR A 413 14.78 30.69 26.47
C TYR A 413 15.99 31.02 25.59
N GLY A 414 17.21 31.08 26.14
CA GLY A 414 18.44 31.35 25.39
C GLY A 414 18.69 32.82 25.08
N VAL A 415 18.07 33.75 25.82
CA VAL A 415 18.31 35.20 25.69
C VAL A 415 19.01 35.72 26.96
N LYS A 416 20.10 36.48 26.79
CA LYS A 416 20.76 37.17 27.92
C LYS A 416 20.01 38.46 28.24
N GLU A 417 19.93 38.83 29.52
CA GLU A 417 19.26 40.07 29.94
C GLU A 417 19.88 41.33 29.30
N SER A 418 21.19 41.29 29.03
CA SER A 418 21.91 42.37 28.32
C SER A 418 21.52 42.53 26.84
N GLU A 419 20.90 41.53 26.23
CA GLU A 419 20.48 41.57 24.81
C GLU A 419 19.08 42.16 24.62
N ILE A 420 18.38 42.45 25.72
CA ILE A 420 17.00 42.94 25.69
C ILE A 420 17.04 44.46 25.49
N ARG A 421 16.51 44.93 24.36
CA ARG A 421 16.32 46.36 24.12
C ARG A 421 15.29 46.89 25.11
N ALA A 422 15.60 48.01 25.76
CA ALA A 422 14.60 48.73 26.53
C ALA A 422 13.47 49.18 25.59
N LEU A 423 12.22 48.86 25.96
CA LEU A 423 11.02 49.28 25.22
C LEU A 423 10.74 50.76 25.42
#